data_AF-A0A370PBT0-F1
#
_entry.id   AF-A0A370PBT0-F1
#
_cell.length_a   1.000
_cell.length_b   1.000
_cell.length_c   1.000
_cell.angle_alpha   90.00
_cell.angle_beta   90.00
_cell.angle_gamma   90.00
#
_symmetry.space_group_name_H-M   'P 1'
#
loop_
_entity.id
_entity.type
_entity.pdbx_description
1 polymer ?
#
loop_
_entity_poly.entity_id
_entity_poly.type
_entity_poly.pdbx_seq_one_letter_code
_entity_poly.pdbx_strand_id
1 'polypeptide(L)'
;MTGLLGDTVQTREQFGSSSAGTFTKLIQAAAKNINHSEEQPLQDNLARMVADHSLDEPPVSSYGEPALMALPARDLADCLIQSYWECEWSLYPIVDRPKIEAVYQTAWDVGGPSCSPTTLSLINLCFALGCAYSSVIPPKDRKAMSEDFFTRAEALYRKIQYLPSLEKVQCLLLFSIYLQSTDHVFRCWMTVGEAIRMAQSLGIYQNQPASSTESAAYREQKRRTWHGCVWLDRVMSATLGRPGMIPDWLFNSVPLPAMIDDEFLDKQTTSSALRPDGKPCTLAFTVKAFELYQLFDIILQKVYLGSNGGEDYQNKLNPVLEFDREIQAWEESLPVHLRYHSGMTRDALADRQATILRIRLLHIRIVSLRPSLIRHCKPGASTYAAKPQISTSAFLSQVIQSEFPRICFQCAHELIDLFTARLDPESMTGPLPSWWYSVLYVYTSATVILVERFLETKNNIPEQRSNALRGWNAAVRILQSYSLVADSATKCLITLEALSETLFGGQQGDTVTGSEGAHAEARYRNLFLEMTQLLGEKTTVPPFDFDDFLWLG
;
A
#
# COMPACT_ATOMS: atom_id res chain seq x y z
N MET A 1 2.57 5.77 0.36
CA MET A 1 1.35 5.55 -0.45
C MET A 1 0.47 6.80 -0.57
N THR A 2 0.62 7.76 0.34
CA THR A 2 -0.17 8.98 0.44
C THR A 2 0.20 10.07 -0.58
N GLY A 3 1.40 10.01 -1.19
CA GLY A 3 1.85 10.92 -2.24
C GLY A 3 1.41 10.54 -3.65
N LEU A 4 0.30 9.80 -3.83
CA LEU A 4 -0.25 9.45 -5.15
C LEU A 4 -0.59 10.67 -6.03
N LEU A 5 -0.58 11.87 -5.45
CA LEU A 5 -0.81 13.17 -6.07
C LEU A 5 0.26 14.13 -5.55
N GLY A 6 1.50 13.96 -6.00
CA GLY A 6 2.58 14.89 -5.74
C GLY A 6 2.27 16.27 -6.32
N ASP A 7 2.76 17.32 -5.66
CA ASP A 7 2.69 18.70 -6.11
C ASP A 7 3.56 18.86 -7.36
N THR A 8 2.92 19.03 -8.52
CA THR A 8 3.57 18.94 -9.85
C THR A 8 4.50 20.11 -10.18
N VAL A 9 4.63 21.08 -9.27
CA VAL A 9 5.29 22.36 -9.53
C VAL A 9 6.82 22.28 -9.42
N GLN A 10 7.40 21.34 -8.65
CA GLN A 10 8.85 21.38 -8.37
C GLN A 10 9.64 20.09 -8.67
N THR A 11 9.00 18.91 -8.67
CA THR A 11 9.61 17.69 -9.23
C THR A 11 8.56 16.94 -10.04
N ARG A 12 8.87 16.60 -11.30
CA ARG A 12 8.04 15.67 -12.08
C ARG A 12 8.17 14.28 -11.47
N GLU A 13 7.36 13.99 -10.46
CA GLU A 13 7.23 12.61 -9.97
C GLU A 13 6.65 11.75 -11.10
N GLN A 14 7.54 11.05 -11.81
CA GLN A 14 7.15 10.08 -12.82
C GLN A 14 6.64 8.82 -12.13
N PHE A 15 5.33 8.61 -12.21
CA PHE A 15 4.68 7.35 -11.86
C PHE A 15 4.63 6.43 -13.09
N GLY A 16 4.99 5.16 -12.91
CA GLY A 16 4.97 4.21 -14.00
C GLY A 16 3.59 3.60 -14.27
N SER A 17 3.52 2.75 -15.29
CA SER A 17 2.29 2.25 -15.90
C SER A 17 1.44 1.35 -14.99
N SER A 18 2.02 0.75 -13.95
CA SER A 18 1.32 -0.06 -12.94
C SER A 18 0.82 0.73 -11.72
N SER A 19 1.10 2.03 -11.61
CA SER A 19 0.58 2.86 -10.51
C SER A 19 -0.92 3.13 -10.63
N ALA A 20 -1.60 3.38 -9.51
CA ALA A 20 -3.03 3.76 -9.51
C ALA A 20 -3.26 5.15 -10.14
N GLY A 21 -2.35 6.11 -9.91
CA GLY A 21 -2.40 7.44 -10.51
C GLY A 21 -2.34 7.42 -12.04
N THR A 22 -1.43 6.62 -12.62
CA THR A 22 -1.35 6.45 -14.08
C THR A 22 -2.60 5.78 -14.64
N PHE A 23 -3.19 4.82 -13.94
CA PHE A 23 -4.43 4.18 -14.37
C PHE A 23 -5.60 5.17 -14.41
N THR A 24 -5.76 6.03 -13.40
CA THR A 24 -6.77 7.11 -13.40
C THR A 24 -6.60 8.04 -14.61
N LYS A 25 -5.37 8.46 -14.92
CA LYS A 25 -5.09 9.30 -16.10
C LYS A 25 -5.46 8.58 -17.41
N LEU A 26 -5.16 7.29 -17.53
CA LEU A 26 -5.52 6.48 -18.70
C LEU A 26 -7.04 6.35 -18.87
N ILE A 27 -7.80 6.21 -17.78
CA ILE A 27 -9.27 6.22 -17.84
C ILE A 27 -9.78 7.57 -18.37
N GLN A 28 -9.26 8.68 -17.84
CA GLN A 28 -9.65 10.04 -18.28
C GLN A 28 -9.35 10.25 -19.77
N ALA A 29 -8.14 9.89 -20.21
CA ALA A 29 -7.73 10.02 -21.61
C ALA A 29 -8.59 9.16 -22.55
N ALA A 30 -8.83 7.90 -22.18
CA ALA A 30 -9.68 6.99 -22.95
C ALA A 30 -11.12 7.50 -23.06
N ALA A 31 -11.67 8.10 -22.00
CA ALA A 31 -13.00 8.70 -22.01
C ALA A 31 -13.08 9.97 -22.89
N LYS A 32 -12.01 10.78 -22.90
CA LYS A 32 -11.92 12.01 -23.71
C LYS A 32 -11.50 11.77 -25.16
N ASN A 33 -11.29 10.52 -25.58
CA ASN A 33 -10.86 10.14 -26.93
C ASN A 33 -9.48 10.72 -27.32
N ILE A 34 -8.61 10.96 -26.34
CA ILE A 34 -7.25 11.48 -26.57
C ILE A 34 -6.32 10.28 -26.75
N ASN A 35 -5.79 10.10 -27.96
CA ASN A 35 -4.77 9.07 -28.22
C ASN A 35 -3.42 9.49 -27.59
N HIS A 36 -2.85 8.65 -26.73
CA HIS A 36 -1.47 8.79 -26.26
C HIS A 36 -0.48 8.30 -27.35
N SER A 37 -0.42 8.99 -28.49
CA SER A 37 0.64 8.75 -29.49
C SER A 37 1.65 9.88 -29.61
N GLU A 38 1.50 10.96 -28.85
CA GLU A 38 2.52 12.00 -28.74
C GLU A 38 2.85 12.25 -27.26
N GLU A 39 3.95 11.67 -26.78
CA GLU A 39 4.79 12.43 -25.87
C GLU A 39 5.32 13.62 -26.69
N GLN A 40 4.64 14.76 -26.63
CA GLN A 40 5.28 15.99 -27.08
C GLN A 40 6.51 16.21 -26.21
N PRO A 41 7.71 16.36 -26.78
CA PRO A 41 8.83 16.90 -26.03
C PRO A 41 8.45 18.35 -25.71
N LEU A 42 8.11 18.62 -24.45
CA LEU A 42 7.97 19.99 -23.99
C LEU A 42 9.28 20.70 -24.27
N GLN A 43 9.22 21.66 -25.18
CA GLN A 43 10.32 22.55 -25.50
C GLN A 43 10.81 23.22 -24.20
N ASP A 44 12.12 23.08 -23.99
CA ASP A 44 12.89 23.80 -22.98
C ASP A 44 12.58 25.30 -23.02
N ASN A 45 11.87 25.78 -22.01
CA ASN A 45 12.08 27.14 -21.52
C ASN A 45 12.89 27.02 -20.24
N LEU A 46 14.21 27.01 -20.44
CA LEU A 46 15.25 26.99 -19.40
C LEU A 46 15.30 28.34 -18.66
N ALA A 47 14.19 28.76 -18.05
CA ALA A 47 14.19 29.83 -17.07
C ALA A 47 14.44 29.20 -15.69
N ARG A 48 15.74 29.10 -15.35
CA ARG A 48 16.21 28.77 -14.01
C ARG A 48 15.60 29.72 -12.98
N MET A 49 14.57 29.29 -12.28
CA MET A 49 14.45 29.58 -10.85
C MET A 49 14.99 28.36 -10.13
N VAL A 50 16.30 28.40 -9.84
CA VAL A 50 16.88 27.57 -8.78
C VAL A 50 16.27 28.09 -7.49
N ALA A 51 15.09 27.57 -7.14
CA ALA A 51 14.71 27.51 -5.74
C ALA A 51 15.61 26.44 -5.12
N ASP A 52 16.28 26.84 -4.04
CA ASP A 52 17.24 26.05 -3.30
C ASP A 52 16.54 24.79 -2.76
N HIS A 53 16.60 23.68 -3.50
CA HIS A 53 16.40 22.36 -2.93
C HIS A 53 17.61 22.07 -2.06
N SER A 54 17.57 22.57 -0.84
CA SER A 54 18.06 21.75 0.26
C SER A 54 17.33 20.41 0.10
N LEU A 55 18.10 19.32 -0.08
CA LEU A 55 17.62 17.99 0.27
C LEU A 55 17.07 18.17 1.67
N ASP A 56 15.75 18.31 1.83
CA ASP A 56 15.11 18.83 3.04
C ASP A 56 15.85 18.22 4.21
N GLU A 57 16.73 19.03 4.83
CA GLU A 57 17.66 18.49 5.80
C GLU A 57 16.73 18.08 6.92
N PRO A 58 16.58 16.78 7.17
CA PRO A 58 15.57 16.32 8.09
C PRO A 58 15.76 17.09 9.39
N PRO A 59 14.68 17.70 9.93
CA PRO A 59 14.79 18.81 10.87
C PRO A 59 15.85 18.49 11.91
N VAL A 60 16.82 19.38 12.07
CA VAL A 60 17.86 19.25 13.10
C VAL A 60 17.11 18.99 14.40
N SER A 61 17.29 17.78 14.94
CA SER A 61 16.56 17.30 16.12
C SER A 61 16.60 18.37 17.19
N SER A 62 15.44 18.96 17.51
CA SER A 62 15.29 19.93 18.61
C SER A 62 15.54 19.30 19.98
N TYR A 63 15.59 17.96 20.05
CA TYR A 63 15.88 17.22 21.28
C TYR A 63 17.36 17.31 21.65
N GLY A 64 17.60 17.76 22.88
CA GLY A 64 18.88 17.54 23.55
C GLY A 64 19.16 16.05 23.75
N GLU A 65 20.44 15.69 23.86
CA GLU A 65 20.89 14.30 24.00
C GLU A 65 20.22 13.49 25.13
N PRO A 66 19.92 14.07 26.32
CA PRO A 66 19.17 13.35 27.35
C PRO A 66 17.73 12.99 26.96
N ALA A 67 17.05 13.85 26.20
CA ALA A 67 15.66 13.63 25.79
C ALA A 67 15.55 12.54 24.71
N LEU A 68 16.56 12.40 23.85
CA LEU A 68 16.63 11.31 22.86
C LEU A 68 16.70 9.93 23.52
N MET A 69 17.36 9.85 24.67
CA MET A 69 17.60 8.60 25.40
C MET A 69 16.47 8.22 26.37
N ALA A 70 15.49 9.10 26.61
CA ALA A 70 14.44 8.89 27.60
C ALA A 70 13.27 8.06 27.04
N LEU A 71 12.81 7.02 27.74
CA LEU A 71 11.58 6.33 27.37
C LEU A 71 10.34 7.16 27.77
N PRO A 72 9.21 7.04 27.06
CA PRO A 72 7.96 7.65 27.52
C PRO A 72 7.49 7.02 28.84
N ALA A 73 6.39 7.50 29.42
CA ALA A 73 5.80 6.86 30.59
C ALA A 73 5.61 5.36 30.36
N ARG A 74 5.96 4.52 31.35
CA ARG A 74 6.03 3.06 31.19
C ARG A 74 4.72 2.45 30.68
N ASP A 75 3.58 2.88 31.20
CA ASP A 75 2.26 2.39 30.76
C ASP A 75 2.02 2.65 29.26
N LEU A 76 2.42 3.83 28.77
CA LEU A 76 2.34 4.16 27.35
C LEU A 76 3.35 3.33 26.55
N ALA A 77 4.58 3.20 27.03
CA ALA A 77 5.62 2.41 26.38
C ALA A 77 5.21 0.93 26.22
N ASP A 78 4.66 0.34 27.29
CA ASP A 78 4.19 -1.05 27.33
C ASP A 78 3.03 -1.24 26.34
N CYS A 79 2.08 -0.30 26.29
CA CYS A 79 0.99 -0.32 25.31
C CYS A 79 1.51 -0.26 23.88
N LEU A 80 2.41 0.69 23.57
CA LEU A 80 2.90 0.90 22.22
C LEU A 80 3.75 -0.27 21.70
N ILE A 81 4.64 -0.82 22.53
CA ILE A 81 5.46 -1.97 22.12
C ILE A 81 4.58 -3.21 21.91
N GLN A 82 3.57 -3.42 22.75
CA GLN A 82 2.64 -4.53 22.59
C GLN A 82 1.81 -4.39 21.32
N SER A 83 1.27 -3.19 21.03
CA SER A 83 0.58 -2.91 19.77
C SER A 83 1.46 -3.17 18.54
N TYR A 84 2.76 -2.84 18.61
CA TYR A 84 3.70 -3.17 17.54
C TYR A 84 3.83 -4.68 17.32
N TRP A 85 4.03 -5.46 18.39
CA TRP A 85 4.17 -6.92 18.29
C TRP A 85 2.93 -7.60 17.71
N GLU A 86 1.75 -7.19 18.17
CA GLU A 86 0.48 -7.79 17.78
C GLU A 86 0.05 -7.39 16.37
N CYS A 87 0.32 -6.15 15.96
CA CYS A 87 -0.21 -5.60 14.71
C CYS A 87 0.81 -5.56 13.57
N GLU A 88 2.02 -5.08 13.80
CA GLU A 88 2.98 -4.83 12.71
C GLU A 88 3.99 -5.97 12.58
N TRP A 89 4.62 -6.38 13.69
CA TRP A 89 5.60 -7.47 13.69
C TRP A 89 4.99 -8.81 13.27
N SER A 90 3.73 -9.06 13.66
CA SER A 90 2.99 -10.28 13.29
C SER A 90 2.73 -10.39 11.78
N LEU A 91 2.91 -9.31 11.01
CA LEU A 91 2.86 -9.28 9.56
C LEU A 91 4.27 -9.21 8.95
N TYR A 92 5.15 -8.40 9.57
CA TYR A 92 6.50 -8.08 9.09
C TYR A 92 7.52 -8.26 10.23
N PRO A 93 7.95 -9.49 10.51
CA PRO A 93 8.83 -9.84 11.63
C PRO A 93 10.31 -9.49 11.31
N ILE A 94 10.57 -8.19 11.12
CA ILE A 94 11.86 -7.66 10.65
C ILE A 94 12.89 -7.58 11.78
N VAL A 95 12.46 -7.36 13.01
CA VAL A 95 13.32 -7.26 14.20
C VAL A 95 13.27 -8.53 15.02
N ASP A 96 14.36 -8.82 15.74
CA ASP A 96 14.46 -9.93 16.68
C ASP A 96 13.66 -9.56 17.93
N ARG A 97 12.45 -10.11 18.06
CA ARG A 97 11.53 -9.77 19.14
C ARG A 97 12.12 -10.12 20.52
N PRO A 98 12.62 -11.35 20.79
CA PRO A 98 13.26 -11.67 22.06
C PRO A 98 14.39 -10.71 22.45
N LYS A 99 15.24 -10.32 21.49
CA LYS A 99 16.33 -9.38 21.74
C LYS A 99 15.82 -7.99 22.11
N ILE A 100 14.83 -7.46 21.38
CA ILE A 100 14.27 -6.13 21.66
C ILE A 100 13.52 -6.12 22.98
N GLU A 101 12.73 -7.17 23.28
CA GLU A 101 12.01 -7.30 24.55
C GLU A 101 12.99 -7.37 25.74
N ALA A 102 14.07 -8.14 25.63
CA ALA A 102 15.08 -8.22 26.69
C ALA A 102 15.70 -6.84 26.98
N VAL A 103 16.10 -6.11 25.93
CA VAL A 103 16.65 -4.75 26.08
C VAL A 103 15.61 -3.80 26.67
N TYR A 104 14.38 -3.85 26.18
CA TYR A 104 13.28 -3.03 26.67
C TYR A 104 13.00 -3.24 28.17
N GLN A 105 13.00 -4.50 28.64
CA GLN A 105 12.78 -4.79 30.06
C GLN A 105 13.90 -4.22 30.94
N THR A 106 15.17 -4.38 30.53
CA THR A 106 16.32 -3.84 31.26
C THR A 106 16.42 -2.32 31.22
N ALA A 107 15.73 -1.65 30.29
CA ALA A 107 15.79 -0.20 30.15
C ALA A 107 15.11 0.56 31.31
N TRP A 108 14.30 -0.13 32.12
CA TRP A 108 13.62 0.42 33.29
C TRP A 108 14.43 0.27 34.58
N ASP A 109 15.58 -0.40 34.53
CA ASP A 109 16.46 -0.55 35.68
C ASP A 109 17.18 0.77 36.03
N VAL A 110 17.77 0.82 37.23
CA VAL A 110 18.52 2.00 37.72
C VAL A 110 19.69 2.29 36.77
N GLY A 111 19.58 3.36 35.99
CA GLY A 111 20.57 3.74 34.97
C GLY A 111 19.98 3.99 33.57
N GLY A 112 18.72 3.63 33.34
CA GLY A 112 18.04 3.81 32.05
C GLY A 112 18.46 2.78 30.98
N PRO A 113 18.08 2.98 29.71
CA PRO A 113 18.41 2.04 28.63
C PRO A 113 19.92 1.92 28.40
N SER A 114 20.51 0.83 28.87
CA SER A 114 21.89 0.44 28.52
C SER A 114 21.92 -0.28 27.18
N CYS A 115 21.71 0.48 26.09
CA CYS A 115 21.71 -0.09 24.73
C CYS A 115 22.36 0.86 23.72
N SER A 116 22.70 0.31 22.55
CA SER A 116 23.25 1.12 21.45
C SER A 116 22.21 2.11 20.93
N PRO A 117 22.61 3.29 20.40
CA PRO A 117 21.70 4.21 19.72
C PRO A 117 20.86 3.54 18.63
N THR A 118 21.41 2.54 17.94
CA THR A 118 20.69 1.73 16.95
C THR A 118 19.55 0.93 17.56
N THR A 119 19.79 0.29 18.71
CA THR A 119 18.74 -0.50 19.38
C THR A 119 17.64 0.41 19.91
N LEU A 120 18.01 1.57 20.47
CA LEU A 120 17.02 2.54 20.91
C LEU A 120 16.24 3.16 19.74
N SER A 121 16.89 3.34 18.59
CA SER A 121 16.22 3.75 17.34
C SER A 121 15.17 2.71 16.91
N LEU A 122 15.51 1.42 16.95
CA LEU A 122 14.54 0.33 16.70
C LEU A 122 13.36 0.37 17.68
N ILE A 123 13.61 0.56 18.98
CA ILE A 123 12.54 0.67 19.99
C ILE A 123 11.63 1.86 19.70
N ASN A 124 12.17 3.03 19.38
CA ASN A 124 11.38 4.20 18.99
C ASN A 124 10.58 3.95 17.70
N LEU A 125 11.14 3.22 16.72
CA LEU A 125 10.40 2.82 15.52
C LEU A 125 9.25 1.85 15.84
N CYS A 126 9.46 0.93 16.78
CA CYS A 126 8.39 0.06 17.28
C CYS A 126 7.29 0.92 17.93
N PHE A 127 7.62 1.91 18.75
CA PHE A 127 6.62 2.83 19.32
C PHE A 127 5.88 3.64 18.25
N ALA A 128 6.60 4.20 17.27
CA ALA A 128 6.02 4.98 16.19
C ALA A 128 4.99 4.16 15.38
N LEU A 129 5.34 2.92 15.02
CA LEU A 129 4.44 2.02 14.32
C LEU A 129 3.30 1.50 15.22
N GLY A 130 3.58 1.27 16.51
CA GLY A 130 2.59 0.87 17.51
C GLY A 130 1.52 1.92 17.75
N CYS A 131 1.84 3.21 17.62
CA CYS A 131 0.88 4.31 17.77
C CYS A 131 -0.33 4.16 16.84
N ALA A 132 -0.17 3.61 15.64
CA ALA A 132 -1.24 3.45 14.66
C ALA A 132 -2.40 2.56 15.17
N TYR A 133 -2.10 1.65 16.11
CA TYR A 133 -3.04 0.65 16.62
C TYR A 133 -3.34 0.81 18.12
N SER A 134 -2.82 1.86 18.74
CA SER A 134 -2.94 2.05 20.18
C SER A 134 -4.39 2.32 20.59
N SER A 135 -4.90 1.56 21.56
CA SER A 135 -6.23 1.76 22.15
C SER A 135 -6.26 2.92 23.15
N VAL A 136 -5.10 3.36 23.67
CA VAL A 136 -5.01 4.44 24.66
C VAL A 136 -4.82 5.82 24.02
N ILE A 137 -4.46 5.88 22.74
CA ILE A 137 -4.31 7.12 21.98
C ILE A 137 -5.55 7.31 21.08
N PRO A 138 -6.29 8.42 21.23
CA PRO A 138 -7.39 8.75 20.33
C PRO A 138 -6.91 8.76 18.85
N PRO A 139 -7.70 8.23 17.90
CA PRO A 139 -7.24 8.08 16.51
C PRO A 139 -6.62 9.33 15.87
N LYS A 140 -7.20 10.51 16.15
CA LYS A 140 -6.73 11.82 15.65
C LYS A 140 -5.33 12.23 16.17
N ASP A 141 -4.94 11.77 17.36
CA ASP A 141 -3.70 12.16 18.02
C ASP A 141 -2.55 11.18 17.71
N ARG A 142 -2.87 10.01 17.13
CA ARG A 142 -1.89 8.96 16.82
C ARG A 142 -0.79 9.43 15.88
N LYS A 143 -1.12 10.25 14.87
CA LYS A 143 -0.15 10.77 13.87
C LYS A 143 0.92 11.65 14.52
N ALA A 144 0.51 12.58 15.37
CA ALA A 144 1.45 13.50 16.04
C ALA A 144 2.37 12.75 17.02
N MET A 145 1.81 11.82 17.80
CA MET A 145 2.60 10.99 18.72
C MET A 145 3.58 10.08 17.95
N SER A 146 3.14 9.48 16.85
CA SER A 146 3.98 8.59 16.05
C SER A 146 5.15 9.34 15.41
N GLU A 147 4.92 10.60 15.02
CA GLU A 147 5.94 11.49 14.45
C GLU A 147 7.04 11.88 15.44
N ASP A 148 6.70 12.11 16.71
CA ASP A 148 7.68 12.35 17.78
C ASP A 148 8.66 11.16 17.91
N PHE A 149 8.12 9.94 18.05
CA PHE A 149 8.95 8.74 18.15
C PHE A 149 9.77 8.47 16.88
N PHE A 150 9.19 8.70 15.69
CA PHE A 150 9.90 8.58 14.43
C PHE A 150 11.08 9.55 14.35
N THR A 151 10.85 10.82 14.68
CA THR A 151 11.89 11.88 14.67
C THR A 151 13.03 11.55 15.62
N ARG A 152 12.69 11.04 16.81
CA ARG A 152 13.70 10.57 17.78
C ARG A 152 14.50 9.38 17.25
N ALA A 153 13.83 8.41 16.62
CA ALA A 153 14.51 7.26 16.01
C ALA A 153 15.49 7.70 14.93
N GLU A 154 15.15 8.69 14.11
CA GLU A 154 16.02 9.24 13.08
C GLU A 154 17.25 9.94 13.66
N ALA A 155 17.05 10.77 14.69
CA ALA A 155 18.14 11.43 15.39
C ALA A 155 19.13 10.42 15.98
N LEU A 156 18.61 9.34 16.57
CA LEU A 156 19.43 8.23 17.07
C LEU A 156 20.14 7.47 15.94
N TYR A 157 19.47 7.24 14.81
CA TYR A 157 20.07 6.56 13.65
C TYR A 157 21.27 7.33 13.08
N ARG A 158 21.16 8.66 12.98
CA ARG A 158 22.25 9.52 12.45
C ARG A 158 23.47 9.60 13.35
N LYS A 159 23.32 9.35 14.65
CA LYS A 159 24.46 9.31 15.59
C LYS A 159 25.34 8.06 15.41
N ILE A 160 24.89 7.07 14.66
CA ILE A 160 25.62 5.80 14.46
C ILE A 160 26.69 6.00 13.39
N GLN A 161 27.91 5.50 13.63
CA GLN A 161 28.97 5.44 12.62
C GLN A 161 28.49 4.74 11.33
N TYR A 162 29.10 5.07 10.18
CA TYR A 162 28.72 4.54 8.86
C TYR A 162 28.96 3.02 8.68
N LEU A 163 29.39 2.30 9.71
CA LEU A 163 29.54 0.85 9.65
C LEU A 163 28.18 0.18 9.42
N PRO A 164 28.03 -0.67 8.40
CA PRO A 164 26.80 -1.40 8.16
C PRO A 164 26.60 -2.47 9.24
N SER A 165 25.36 -2.67 9.69
CA SER A 165 24.99 -3.77 10.58
C SER A 165 23.59 -4.26 10.25
N LEU A 166 23.24 -5.46 10.71
CA LEU A 166 21.91 -6.03 10.49
C LEU A 166 20.82 -5.12 11.10
N GLU A 167 21.06 -4.59 12.30
CA GLU A 167 20.16 -3.66 12.99
C GLU A 167 19.96 -2.35 12.21
N LYS A 168 20.99 -1.83 11.53
CA LYS A 168 20.84 -0.64 10.68
C LYS A 168 19.96 -0.92 9.46
N VAL A 169 20.11 -2.09 8.83
CA VAL A 169 19.18 -2.51 7.77
C VAL A 169 17.75 -2.60 8.33
N GLN A 170 17.57 -3.19 9.51
CA GLN A 170 16.26 -3.28 10.17
C GLN A 170 15.67 -1.90 10.50
N CYS A 171 16.48 -0.94 10.97
CA CYS A 171 16.08 0.45 11.15
C CYS A 171 15.56 1.02 9.84
N LEU A 172 16.33 0.91 8.74
CA LEU A 172 15.93 1.43 7.43
C LEU A 172 14.63 0.79 6.94
N LEU A 173 14.44 -0.51 7.14
CA LEU A 173 13.18 -1.17 6.77
C LEU A 173 11.99 -0.66 7.61
N LEU A 174 12.15 -0.49 8.93
CA LEU A 174 11.07 0.07 9.75
C LEU A 174 10.82 1.55 9.45
N PHE A 175 11.86 2.34 9.14
CA PHE A 175 11.72 3.71 8.62
C PHE A 175 10.91 3.70 7.33
N SER A 176 11.21 2.80 6.39
CA SER A 176 10.45 2.65 5.14
C SER A 176 9.01 2.22 5.36
N ILE A 177 8.71 1.38 6.36
CA ILE A 177 7.32 1.05 6.70
C ILE A 177 6.59 2.29 7.21
N TYR A 178 7.20 3.05 8.12
CA TYR A 178 6.59 4.29 8.63
C TYR A 178 6.42 5.33 7.52
N LEU A 179 7.43 5.57 6.70
CA LEU A 179 7.37 6.55 5.60
C LEU A 179 6.29 6.23 4.55
N GLN A 180 5.76 5.01 4.50
CA GLN A 180 4.60 4.70 3.66
C GLN A 180 3.31 5.38 4.14
N SER A 181 3.22 5.72 5.42
CA SER A 181 2.11 6.44 6.05
C SER A 181 2.27 7.97 5.99
N THR A 182 3.40 8.47 5.49
CA THR A 182 3.67 9.92 5.33
C THR A 182 3.69 10.30 3.86
N ASP A 183 3.55 11.59 3.57
CA ASP A 183 3.62 12.17 2.22
C ASP A 183 5.02 12.15 1.59
N HIS A 184 6.04 11.74 2.33
CA HIS A 184 7.43 11.66 1.87
C HIS A 184 7.72 10.41 1.03
N VAL A 185 6.99 10.23 -0.08
CA VAL A 185 7.09 9.05 -0.95
C VAL A 185 8.50 8.87 -1.55
N PHE A 186 9.12 9.94 -2.03
CA PHE A 186 10.49 9.89 -2.54
C PHE A 186 11.49 9.41 -1.47
N ARG A 187 11.38 9.97 -0.26
CA ARG A 187 12.23 9.57 0.87
C ARG A 187 12.04 8.09 1.21
N CYS A 188 10.79 7.62 1.25
CA CYS A 188 10.48 6.21 1.43
C CYS A 188 11.19 5.32 0.39
N TRP A 189 11.10 5.68 -0.89
CA TRP A 189 11.74 4.96 -2.00
C TRP A 189 13.26 4.90 -1.82
N MET A 190 13.89 6.03 -1.47
CA MET A 190 15.33 6.10 -1.25
C MET A 190 15.79 5.30 -0.03
N THR A 191 15.04 5.34 1.08
CA THR A 191 15.33 4.56 2.28
C THR A 191 15.26 3.04 2.01
N VAL A 192 14.31 2.59 1.18
CA VAL A 192 14.24 1.18 0.75
C VAL A 192 15.51 0.81 -0.05
N GLY A 193 15.92 1.66 -1.00
CA GLY A 193 17.15 1.46 -1.76
C GLY A 193 18.41 1.41 -0.89
N GLU A 194 18.48 2.28 0.13
CA GLU A 194 19.57 2.28 1.12
C GLU A 194 19.60 0.95 1.89
N ALA A 195 18.45 0.46 2.36
CA ALA A 195 18.34 -0.81 3.08
C ALA A 195 18.86 -1.98 2.22
N ILE A 196 18.47 -2.01 0.94
CA ILE A 196 18.90 -3.05 -0.01
C ILE A 196 20.42 -3.00 -0.23
N ARG A 197 20.99 -1.82 -0.46
CA ARG A 197 22.44 -1.67 -0.70
C ARG A 197 23.25 -1.99 0.56
N MET A 198 22.75 -1.64 1.74
CA MET A 198 23.38 -2.02 3.01
C MET A 198 23.31 -3.53 3.24
N ALA A 199 22.15 -4.15 3.00
CA ALA A 199 21.98 -5.61 3.03
C ALA A 199 22.94 -6.33 2.08
N GLN A 200 23.07 -5.84 0.84
CA GLN A 200 24.04 -6.35 -0.13
C GLN A 200 25.48 -6.22 0.36
N SER A 201 25.83 -5.07 0.96
CA SER A 201 27.18 -4.82 1.48
C SER A 201 27.55 -5.77 2.64
N LEU A 202 26.55 -6.21 3.42
CA LEU A 202 26.71 -7.21 4.47
C LEU A 202 26.71 -8.66 3.97
N GLY A 203 26.39 -8.89 2.69
CA GLY A 203 26.30 -10.24 2.14
C GLY A 203 25.09 -11.05 2.62
N ILE A 204 24.05 -10.42 3.20
CA ILE A 204 22.90 -11.17 3.74
C ILE A 204 22.06 -11.85 2.66
N TYR A 205 22.25 -11.46 1.40
CA TYR A 205 21.66 -12.08 0.20
C TYR A 205 22.29 -13.42 -0.20
N GLN A 206 23.40 -13.80 0.44
CA GLN A 206 24.10 -15.04 0.15
C GLN A 206 23.59 -16.15 1.07
N ASN A 207 23.25 -17.31 0.48
CA ASN A 207 22.97 -18.50 1.29
C ASN A 207 24.23 -18.91 2.04
N GLN A 208 24.10 -19.16 3.34
CA GLN A 208 25.24 -19.50 4.18
C GLN A 208 25.69 -20.94 3.92
N PRO A 209 27.01 -21.21 3.91
CA PRO A 209 27.52 -22.57 3.78
C PRO A 209 27.14 -23.40 5.00
N ALA A 210 26.99 -24.71 4.81
CA ALA A 210 26.64 -25.66 5.88
C ALA A 210 27.65 -25.67 7.06
N SER A 211 28.86 -25.15 6.84
CA SER A 211 29.92 -25.01 7.84
C SER A 211 29.82 -23.74 8.69
N SER A 212 28.80 -22.90 8.51
CA SER A 212 28.62 -21.68 9.28
C SER A 212 28.38 -21.98 10.77
N THR A 213 29.11 -21.29 11.65
CA THR A 213 28.98 -21.38 13.12
C THR A 213 27.88 -20.47 13.68
N GLU A 214 27.13 -19.76 12.82
CA GLU A 214 26.04 -18.88 13.23
C GLU A 214 24.91 -19.66 13.93
N SER A 215 24.26 -19.03 14.91
CA SER A 215 23.08 -19.63 15.54
C SER A 215 21.90 -19.73 14.57
N ALA A 216 20.99 -20.67 14.81
CA ALA A 216 19.77 -20.80 14.00
C ALA A 216 18.94 -19.51 14.03
N ALA A 217 18.79 -18.89 15.20
CA ALA A 217 18.08 -17.63 15.37
C ALA A 217 18.69 -16.49 14.54
N TYR A 218 20.01 -16.33 14.56
CA TYR A 218 20.66 -15.27 13.77
C TYR A 218 20.52 -15.48 12.26
N ARG A 219 20.58 -16.74 11.80
CA ARG A 219 20.35 -17.08 10.38
C ARG A 219 18.93 -16.75 9.95
N GLU A 220 17.92 -17.11 10.75
CA GLU A 220 16.53 -16.77 10.47
C GLU A 220 16.32 -15.25 10.46
N GLN A 221 16.97 -14.53 11.38
CA GLN A 221 16.89 -13.08 11.40
C GLN A 221 17.45 -12.43 10.14
N LYS A 222 18.57 -12.94 9.60
CA LYS A 222 19.09 -12.49 8.29
C LYS A 222 18.13 -12.78 7.15
N ARG A 223 17.52 -13.97 7.12
CA ARG A 223 16.51 -14.33 6.09
C ARG A 223 15.31 -13.39 6.15
N ARG A 224 14.75 -13.13 7.34
CA ARG A 224 13.64 -12.20 7.55
C ARG A 224 14.00 -10.78 7.14
N THR A 225 15.20 -10.32 7.49
CA THR A 225 15.68 -8.98 7.10
C THR A 225 15.83 -8.86 5.58
N TRP A 226 16.46 -9.85 4.93
CA TRP A 226 16.62 -9.88 3.48
C TRP A 226 15.28 -9.90 2.73
N HIS A 227 14.38 -10.81 3.10
CA HIS A 227 13.06 -10.88 2.47
C HIS A 227 12.17 -9.69 2.84
N GLY A 228 12.44 -9.01 3.96
CA GLY A 228 11.88 -7.69 4.26
C GLY A 228 12.32 -6.62 3.25
N CYS A 229 13.59 -6.62 2.84
CA CYS A 229 14.08 -5.76 1.74
C CYS A 229 13.37 -6.09 0.43
N VAL A 230 13.26 -7.37 0.07
CA VAL A 230 12.54 -7.82 -1.14
C VAL A 230 11.09 -7.33 -1.11
N TRP A 231 10.39 -7.59 -0.02
CA TRP A 231 8.98 -7.22 0.11
C TRP A 231 8.76 -5.72 -0.04
N LEU A 232 9.56 -4.89 0.63
CA LEU A 232 9.46 -3.43 0.49
C LEU A 232 9.82 -2.93 -0.91
N ASP A 233 10.82 -3.52 -1.56
CA ASP A 233 11.13 -3.26 -2.98
C ASP A 233 9.89 -3.52 -3.84
N ARG A 234 9.25 -4.69 -3.69
CA ARG A 234 8.06 -5.07 -4.49
C ARG A 234 6.86 -4.16 -4.22
N VAL A 235 6.58 -3.87 -2.95
CA VAL A 235 5.46 -3.00 -2.56
C VAL A 235 5.64 -1.61 -3.16
N MET A 236 6.82 -1.03 -3.03
CA MET A 236 7.09 0.32 -3.51
C MET A 236 7.12 0.37 -5.04
N SER A 237 7.72 -0.62 -5.68
CA SER A 237 7.72 -0.76 -7.15
C SER A 237 6.32 -0.88 -7.71
N ALA A 238 5.47 -1.72 -7.11
CA ALA A 238 4.07 -1.86 -7.50
C ALA A 238 3.28 -0.55 -7.31
N THR A 239 3.48 0.13 -6.18
CA THR A 239 2.74 1.35 -5.84
C THR A 239 3.11 2.50 -6.78
N LEU A 240 4.41 2.70 -7.04
CA LEU A 240 4.92 3.80 -7.87
C LEU A 240 4.96 3.46 -9.36
N GLY A 241 4.77 2.19 -9.70
CA GLY A 241 4.93 1.65 -11.03
C GLY A 241 6.37 1.62 -11.56
N ARG A 242 7.35 1.57 -10.66
CA ARG A 242 8.78 1.57 -11.00
C ARG A 242 9.33 0.14 -11.01
N PRO A 243 10.38 -0.17 -11.80
CA PRO A 243 11.08 -1.44 -11.68
C PRO A 243 11.68 -1.63 -10.28
N GLY A 244 11.63 -2.85 -9.74
CA GLY A 244 12.33 -3.21 -8.50
C GLY A 244 13.85 -3.30 -8.69
N MET A 245 14.58 -3.17 -7.59
CA MET A 245 16.05 -3.28 -7.56
C MET A 245 16.53 -4.74 -7.48
N ILE A 246 15.72 -5.64 -6.91
CA ILE A 246 16.12 -7.02 -6.67
C ILE A 246 15.63 -7.91 -7.84
N PRO A 247 16.49 -8.60 -8.60
CA PRO A 247 16.04 -9.52 -9.64
C PRO A 247 15.61 -10.88 -9.07
N ASP A 248 14.82 -11.64 -9.83
CA ASP A 248 14.30 -12.96 -9.42
C ASP A 248 15.38 -13.96 -8.98
N TRP A 249 16.52 -13.99 -9.67
CA TRP A 249 17.61 -14.89 -9.29
C TRP A 249 18.19 -14.56 -7.89
N LEU A 250 18.16 -13.28 -7.51
CA LEU A 250 18.66 -12.81 -6.22
C LEU A 250 17.62 -12.97 -5.12
N PHE A 251 16.32 -12.92 -5.46
CA PHE A 251 15.27 -13.38 -4.56
C PHE A 251 15.49 -14.86 -4.18
N ASN A 252 15.73 -15.71 -5.17
CA ASN A 252 15.89 -17.16 -4.99
C ASN A 252 17.24 -17.57 -4.36
N SER A 253 18.20 -16.64 -4.19
CA SER A 253 19.50 -16.97 -3.59
C SER A 253 19.46 -17.14 -2.08
N VAL A 254 18.39 -16.70 -1.41
CA VAL A 254 18.17 -16.87 0.03
C VAL A 254 16.88 -17.66 0.24
N PRO A 255 16.91 -18.79 0.97
CA PRO A 255 15.69 -19.49 1.34
C PRO A 255 14.70 -18.56 2.05
N LEU A 256 13.40 -18.75 1.80
CA LEU A 256 12.36 -18.09 2.58
C LEU A 256 12.56 -18.40 4.09
N PRO A 257 12.11 -17.50 4.99
CA PRO A 257 12.14 -17.78 6.43
C PRO A 257 11.42 -19.09 6.75
N ALA A 258 11.88 -19.79 7.78
CA ALA A 258 11.18 -20.97 8.25
C ALA A 258 9.86 -20.57 8.94
N MET A 259 8.82 -21.40 8.78
CA MET A 259 7.59 -21.29 9.57
C MET A 259 7.86 -21.86 10.97
N ILE A 260 8.64 -21.12 11.77
CA ILE A 260 9.01 -21.47 13.14
C ILE A 260 9.03 -20.18 13.98
N ASP A 261 8.05 -20.03 14.88
CA ASP A 261 8.00 -18.88 15.78
C ASP A 261 9.23 -18.84 16.70
N ASP A 262 9.63 -17.63 17.12
CA ASP A 262 10.90 -17.38 17.82
C ASP A 262 11.10 -18.26 19.06
N GLU A 263 10.03 -18.51 19.83
CA GLU A 263 10.03 -19.33 21.04
C GLU A 263 10.26 -20.85 20.79
N PHE A 264 10.22 -21.29 19.53
CA PHE A 264 10.48 -22.68 19.12
C PHE A 264 11.71 -22.84 18.23
N LEU A 265 12.46 -21.78 17.93
CA LEU A 265 13.66 -21.88 17.07
C LEU A 265 14.70 -22.89 17.59
N ASP A 266 14.79 -23.06 18.91
CA ASP A 266 15.70 -24.04 19.53
C ASP A 266 15.08 -25.45 19.66
N LYS A 267 13.76 -25.59 19.50
CA LYS A 267 13.01 -26.83 19.76
C LYS A 267 12.55 -27.52 18.48
N GLN A 268 12.39 -26.77 17.40
CA GLN A 268 11.83 -27.23 16.15
C GLN A 268 12.86 -27.06 15.03
N THR A 269 13.17 -28.17 14.34
CA THR A 269 14.11 -28.16 13.21
C THR A 269 13.42 -28.14 11.85
N THR A 270 12.15 -28.51 11.80
CA THR A 270 11.37 -28.65 10.56
C THR A 270 10.35 -27.53 10.44
N SER A 271 10.35 -26.81 9.31
CA SER A 271 9.35 -25.76 9.02
C SER A 271 7.93 -26.36 9.01
N SER A 272 6.99 -25.74 9.73
CA SER A 272 5.61 -26.23 9.85
C SER A 272 4.62 -25.07 10.07
N ALA A 273 3.45 -25.16 9.44
CA ALA A 273 2.37 -24.20 9.67
C ALA A 273 1.69 -24.35 11.04
N LEU A 274 2.00 -25.43 11.77
CA LEU A 274 1.58 -25.66 13.15
C LEU A 274 2.79 -25.68 14.07
N ARG A 275 2.65 -24.98 15.20
CA ARG A 275 3.60 -25.01 16.31
C ARG A 275 3.55 -26.36 17.04
N PRO A 276 4.58 -26.70 17.84
CA PRO A 276 4.60 -27.93 18.63
C PRO A 276 3.44 -28.07 19.64
N ASP A 277 2.85 -26.95 20.07
CA ASP A 277 1.68 -26.90 20.96
C ASP A 277 0.33 -27.01 20.24
N GLY A 278 0.34 -27.25 18.92
CA GLY A 278 -0.85 -27.40 18.08
C GLY A 278 -1.49 -26.10 17.62
N LYS A 279 -0.95 -24.93 17.99
CA LYS A 279 -1.44 -23.62 17.53
C LYS A 279 -0.90 -23.26 16.14
N PRO A 280 -1.59 -22.38 15.39
CA PRO A 280 -1.04 -21.79 14.16
C PRO A 280 0.33 -21.14 14.36
N CYS A 281 1.26 -21.35 13.43
CA CYS A 281 2.53 -20.62 13.40
C CYS A 281 2.30 -19.19 12.90
N THR A 282 2.69 -18.20 13.71
CA THR A 282 2.54 -16.78 13.39
C THR A 282 3.28 -16.40 12.11
N LEU A 283 4.48 -16.95 11.90
CA LEU A 283 5.32 -16.65 10.73
C LEU A 283 4.82 -17.27 9.42
N ALA A 284 3.84 -18.19 9.46
CA ALA A 284 3.26 -18.77 8.25
C ALA A 284 2.71 -17.69 7.31
N PHE A 285 2.12 -16.63 7.87
CA PHE A 285 1.65 -15.48 7.11
C PHE A 285 2.79 -14.82 6.33
N THR A 286 3.91 -14.50 6.99
CA THR A 286 5.03 -13.78 6.37
C THR A 286 5.62 -14.56 5.21
N VAL A 287 5.79 -15.88 5.38
CA VAL A 287 6.29 -16.75 4.31
C VAL A 287 5.34 -16.74 3.11
N LYS A 288 4.04 -16.92 3.33
CA LYS A 288 3.04 -16.90 2.25
C LYS A 288 2.88 -15.53 1.61
N ALA A 289 3.03 -14.46 2.37
CA ALA A 289 3.05 -13.10 1.85
C ALA A 289 4.26 -12.85 0.93
N PHE A 290 5.46 -13.31 1.31
CA PHE A 290 6.65 -13.17 0.45
C PHE A 290 6.51 -13.94 -0.86
N GLU A 291 5.98 -15.16 -0.83
CA GLU A 291 5.63 -15.92 -2.05
C GLU A 291 4.67 -15.12 -2.95
N LEU A 292 3.60 -14.56 -2.37
CA LEU A 292 2.61 -13.78 -3.11
C LEU A 292 3.21 -12.52 -3.76
N TYR A 293 4.07 -11.79 -3.04
CA TYR A 293 4.70 -10.59 -3.59
C TYR A 293 5.77 -10.89 -4.65
N GLN A 294 6.39 -12.07 -4.62
CA GLN A 294 7.22 -12.53 -5.73
C GLN A 294 6.39 -12.77 -6.99
N LEU A 295 5.23 -13.44 -6.86
CA LEU A 295 4.30 -13.61 -7.98
C LEU A 295 3.81 -12.24 -8.50
N PHE A 296 3.55 -11.29 -7.59
CA PHE A 296 3.13 -9.94 -7.96
C PHE A 296 4.19 -9.21 -8.80
N ASP A 297 5.46 -9.28 -8.40
CA ASP A 297 6.55 -8.68 -9.15
C ASP A 297 6.68 -9.26 -10.57
N ILE A 298 6.59 -10.59 -10.70
CA ILE A 298 6.65 -11.28 -12.00
C ILE A 298 5.54 -10.78 -12.93
N ILE A 299 4.28 -10.71 -12.46
CA ILE A 299 3.18 -10.25 -13.31
C ILE A 299 3.30 -8.76 -13.65
N LEU A 300 3.80 -7.94 -12.73
CA LEU A 300 4.03 -6.52 -12.99
C LEU A 300 5.06 -6.33 -14.09
N GLN A 301 6.18 -7.06 -14.05
CA GLN A 301 7.19 -7.02 -15.09
C GLN A 301 6.60 -7.45 -16.45
N LYS A 302 5.89 -8.59 -16.50
CA LYS A 302 5.31 -9.13 -17.74
C LYS A 302 4.22 -8.24 -18.35
N VAL A 303 3.37 -7.62 -17.53
CA VAL A 303 2.17 -6.87 -18.00
C VAL A 303 2.43 -5.39 -18.22
N TYR A 304 3.35 -4.79 -17.45
CA TYR A 304 3.55 -3.34 -17.41
C TYR A 304 4.92 -2.86 -17.89
N LEU A 305 5.97 -3.67 -17.74
CA LEU A 305 7.37 -3.26 -18.01
C LEU A 305 7.99 -3.99 -19.22
N GLY A 306 7.37 -5.05 -19.74
CA GLY A 306 7.88 -5.83 -20.87
C GLY A 306 7.92 -5.07 -22.20
N SER A 307 8.97 -5.30 -23.00
CA SER A 307 9.31 -4.58 -24.25
C SER A 307 8.36 -4.74 -25.45
N ASN A 308 7.19 -5.36 -25.29
CA ASN A 308 6.21 -5.43 -26.39
C ASN A 308 5.38 -4.13 -26.41
N GLY A 309 6.00 -3.07 -26.95
CA GLY A 309 5.46 -1.73 -27.15
C GLY A 309 4.31 -1.66 -28.16
N GLY A 310 3.23 -2.39 -27.91
CA GLY A 310 1.96 -2.22 -28.61
C GLY A 310 0.81 -2.29 -27.61
N GLU A 311 -0.27 -1.56 -27.90
CA GLU A 311 -1.60 -1.69 -27.26
C GLU A 311 -2.21 -3.11 -27.42
N ASP A 312 -1.45 -4.09 -27.91
CA ASP A 312 -1.94 -5.42 -28.22
C ASP A 312 -2.08 -6.27 -26.96
N TYR A 313 -3.22 -6.07 -26.32
CA TYR A 313 -3.70 -6.85 -25.18
C TYR A 313 -3.69 -8.37 -25.44
N GLN A 314 -3.73 -8.82 -26.70
CA GLN A 314 -3.60 -10.24 -27.01
C GLN A 314 -2.27 -10.83 -26.51
N ASN A 315 -1.19 -10.05 -26.56
CA ASN A 315 0.13 -10.46 -26.07
C ASN A 315 0.21 -10.50 -24.54
N LYS A 316 -0.75 -9.89 -23.83
CA LYS A 316 -0.84 -9.89 -22.36
C LYS A 316 -1.71 -11.02 -21.81
N LEU A 317 -2.45 -11.74 -22.67
CA LEU A 317 -3.36 -12.80 -22.25
C LEU A 317 -2.62 -13.98 -21.60
N ASN A 318 -1.57 -14.49 -22.27
CA ASN A 318 -0.82 -15.65 -21.78
C ASN A 318 -0.15 -15.39 -20.42
N PRO A 319 0.58 -14.27 -20.21
CA PRO A 319 1.11 -13.91 -18.89
C PRO A 319 0.06 -13.90 -17.77
N VAL A 320 -1.13 -13.37 -18.04
CA VAL A 320 -2.21 -13.28 -17.02
C VAL A 320 -2.78 -14.66 -16.71
N LEU A 321 -2.95 -15.54 -17.71
CA LEU A 321 -3.42 -16.91 -17.49
C LEU A 321 -2.39 -17.77 -16.74
N GLU A 322 -1.10 -17.65 -17.08
CA GLU A 322 -0.01 -18.30 -16.34
C GLU A 322 -0.02 -17.86 -14.88
N PHE A 323 -0.17 -16.55 -14.66
CA PHE A 323 -0.24 -15.96 -13.33
C PHE A 323 -1.47 -16.41 -12.54
N ASP A 324 -2.66 -16.46 -13.14
CA ASP A 324 -3.88 -16.94 -12.46
C ASP A 324 -3.71 -18.40 -12.00
N ARG A 325 -3.06 -19.25 -12.82
CA ARG A 325 -2.69 -20.62 -12.43
C ARG A 325 -1.72 -20.66 -11.25
N GLU A 326 -0.69 -19.83 -11.26
CA GLU A 326 0.31 -19.76 -10.17
C GLU A 326 -0.31 -19.26 -8.86
N ILE A 327 -1.20 -18.26 -8.95
CA ILE A 327 -1.96 -17.73 -7.82
C ILE A 327 -2.93 -18.78 -7.26
N GLN A 328 -3.60 -19.55 -8.12
CA GLN A 328 -4.46 -20.64 -7.68
C GLN A 328 -3.64 -21.70 -6.91
N ALA A 329 -2.50 -22.12 -7.46
CA ALA A 329 -1.62 -23.08 -6.78
C ALA A 329 -1.10 -22.53 -5.43
N TRP A 330 -0.78 -21.23 -5.37
CA TRP A 330 -0.41 -20.56 -4.13
C TRP A 330 -1.56 -20.56 -3.11
N GLU A 331 -2.79 -20.23 -3.52
CA GLU A 331 -3.99 -20.21 -2.65
C GLU A 331 -4.30 -21.61 -2.10
N GLU A 332 -4.19 -22.65 -2.93
CA GLU A 332 -4.34 -24.06 -2.52
C GLU A 332 -3.28 -24.49 -1.49
N SER A 333 -2.06 -23.94 -1.60
CA SER A 333 -0.96 -24.18 -0.68
C SER A 333 -1.09 -23.49 0.69
N LEU A 334 -2.08 -22.61 0.87
CA LEU A 334 -2.26 -21.88 2.12
C LEU A 334 -2.62 -22.84 3.28
N PRO A 335 -1.96 -22.71 4.44
CA PRO A 335 -2.41 -23.32 5.68
C PRO A 335 -3.87 -22.97 6.01
N VAL A 336 -4.59 -23.90 6.64
CA VAL A 336 -6.03 -23.75 6.94
C VAL A 336 -6.34 -22.45 7.69
N HIS A 337 -5.49 -22.04 8.64
CA HIS A 337 -5.69 -20.83 9.44
C HIS A 337 -5.45 -19.51 8.66
N LEU A 338 -4.80 -19.58 7.49
CA LEU A 338 -4.58 -18.43 6.60
C LEU A 338 -5.59 -18.37 5.44
N ARG A 339 -6.42 -19.40 5.28
CA ARG A 339 -7.51 -19.39 4.31
C ARG A 339 -8.63 -18.53 4.87
N TYR A 340 -9.02 -17.51 4.13
CA TYR A 340 -10.13 -16.65 4.52
C TYR A 340 -11.45 -17.43 4.49
N HIS A 341 -12.15 -17.47 5.61
CA HIS A 341 -13.49 -18.04 5.74
C HIS A 341 -14.39 -16.98 6.39
N SER A 342 -15.53 -16.69 5.77
CA SER A 342 -16.49 -15.69 6.27
C SER A 342 -17.19 -16.09 7.58
N GLY A 343 -16.89 -17.27 8.13
CA GLY A 343 -17.40 -17.76 9.40
C GLY A 343 -16.36 -18.59 10.15
N MET A 344 -16.20 -18.27 11.43
CA MET A 344 -15.38 -18.96 12.45
C MET A 344 -13.86 -18.77 12.39
N THR A 345 -13.39 -17.83 13.19
CA THR A 345 -12.03 -17.82 13.76
C THR A 345 -12.14 -17.38 15.22
N ARG A 346 -11.76 -18.27 16.16
CA ARG A 346 -11.66 -17.93 17.60
C ARG A 346 -10.38 -17.14 17.93
N ASP A 347 -9.39 -17.19 17.04
CA ASP A 347 -8.12 -16.50 17.20
C ASP A 347 -8.08 -15.24 16.34
N ALA A 348 -7.96 -14.08 17.00
CA ALA A 348 -8.00 -12.77 16.36
C ALA A 348 -6.81 -12.52 15.42
N LEU A 349 -5.63 -13.08 15.76
CA LEU A 349 -4.44 -12.90 14.94
C LEU A 349 -4.55 -13.68 13.62
N ALA A 350 -4.91 -14.97 13.69
CA ALA A 350 -5.15 -15.77 12.49
C ALA A 350 -6.24 -15.16 11.59
N ASP A 351 -7.32 -14.67 12.20
CA ASP A 351 -8.41 -13.98 11.49
C ASP A 351 -7.91 -12.74 10.72
N ARG A 352 -7.09 -11.91 11.38
CA ARG A 352 -6.47 -10.74 10.77
C ARG A 352 -5.50 -11.13 9.66
N GLN A 353 -4.62 -12.10 9.89
CA GLN A 353 -3.66 -12.57 8.89
C GLN A 353 -4.36 -13.13 7.64
N ALA A 354 -5.41 -13.95 7.81
CA ALA A 354 -6.21 -14.47 6.71
C ALA A 354 -6.95 -13.37 5.94
N THR A 355 -7.55 -12.41 6.65
CA THR A 355 -8.23 -11.24 6.05
C THR A 355 -7.25 -10.40 5.22
N ILE A 356 -6.07 -10.11 5.76
CA ILE A 356 -5.04 -9.32 5.06
C ILE A 356 -4.49 -10.04 3.84
N LEU A 357 -4.23 -11.36 3.92
CA LEU A 357 -3.82 -12.13 2.74
C LEU A 357 -4.88 -12.12 1.65
N ARG A 358 -6.16 -12.26 2.01
CA ARG A 358 -7.26 -12.19 1.04
C ARG A 358 -7.32 -10.81 0.38
N ILE A 359 -7.24 -9.73 1.14
CA ILE A 359 -7.24 -8.36 0.60
C ILE A 359 -6.05 -8.14 -0.35
N ARG A 360 -4.85 -8.59 0.02
CA ARG A 360 -3.65 -8.48 -0.82
C ARG A 360 -3.79 -9.26 -2.12
N LEU A 361 -4.31 -10.50 -2.04
CA LEU A 361 -4.59 -11.32 -3.20
C LEU A 361 -5.57 -10.61 -4.15
N LEU A 362 -6.69 -10.11 -3.63
CA LEU A 362 -7.69 -9.38 -4.42
C LEU A 362 -7.08 -8.14 -5.08
N HIS A 363 -6.32 -7.34 -4.34
CA HIS A 363 -5.62 -6.18 -4.89
C HIS A 363 -4.66 -6.55 -6.02
N ILE A 364 -3.85 -7.60 -5.84
CA ILE A 364 -2.91 -8.07 -6.87
C ILE A 364 -3.65 -8.54 -8.12
N ARG A 365 -4.76 -9.28 -7.97
CA ARG A 365 -5.60 -9.69 -9.09
C ARG A 365 -6.19 -8.49 -9.82
N ILE A 366 -6.71 -7.49 -9.10
CA ILE A 366 -7.18 -6.23 -9.68
C ILE A 366 -6.07 -5.56 -10.51
N VAL A 367 -4.87 -5.42 -9.95
CA VAL A 367 -3.74 -4.79 -10.66
C VAL A 367 -3.30 -5.62 -11.86
N SER A 368 -3.36 -6.94 -11.82
CA SER A 368 -3.04 -7.78 -12.99
C SER A 368 -4.06 -7.66 -14.13
N LEU A 369 -5.34 -7.48 -13.78
CA LEU A 369 -6.47 -7.49 -14.72
C LEU A 369 -6.85 -6.09 -15.24
N ARG A 370 -6.52 -5.02 -14.52
CA ARG A 370 -6.93 -3.64 -14.89
C ARG A 370 -6.54 -3.18 -16.31
N PRO A 371 -5.44 -3.64 -16.98
CA PRO A 371 -5.16 -3.22 -18.35
C PRO A 371 -6.26 -3.61 -19.34
N SER A 372 -7.03 -4.67 -19.02
CA SER A 372 -8.19 -5.10 -19.80
C SER A 372 -9.34 -4.09 -19.80
N LEU A 373 -9.42 -3.25 -18.76
CA LEU A 373 -10.50 -2.30 -18.55
C LEU A 373 -10.37 -1.08 -19.48
N ILE A 374 -9.15 -0.65 -19.80
CA ILE A 374 -8.89 0.56 -20.59
C ILE A 374 -9.57 0.49 -21.96
N ARG A 375 -9.61 -0.70 -22.59
CA ARG A 375 -10.28 -0.91 -23.88
C ARG A 375 -11.78 -0.60 -23.82
N HIS A 376 -12.43 -0.85 -22.69
CA HIS A 376 -13.86 -0.64 -22.50
C HIS A 376 -14.21 0.83 -22.24
N CYS A 377 -13.23 1.64 -21.85
CA CYS A 377 -13.39 3.08 -21.68
C CYS A 377 -13.42 3.83 -23.03
N LYS A 378 -12.85 3.25 -24.11
CA LYS A 378 -12.80 3.88 -25.45
C LYS A 378 -14.23 4.03 -26.07
N PRO A 379 -14.53 5.14 -26.77
CA PRO A 379 -15.77 5.31 -27.53
C PRO A 379 -15.97 4.21 -28.59
N GLY A 380 -17.17 3.64 -28.66
CA GLY A 380 -17.47 2.51 -29.56
C GLY A 380 -17.03 1.12 -29.07
N ALA A 381 -16.50 1.02 -27.84
CA ALA A 381 -16.16 -0.28 -27.24
C ALA A 381 -17.41 -1.17 -27.04
N SER A 382 -17.21 -2.48 -27.10
CA SER A 382 -18.28 -3.48 -26.93
C SER A 382 -19.02 -3.28 -25.61
N THR A 383 -20.34 -3.33 -25.69
CA THR A 383 -21.30 -3.25 -24.58
C THR A 383 -20.96 -4.30 -23.51
N TYR A 384 -20.86 -3.86 -22.25
CA TYR A 384 -20.81 -4.76 -21.09
C TYR A 384 -22.19 -5.43 -20.88
N ALA A 385 -22.38 -6.63 -21.42
CA ALA A 385 -23.56 -7.42 -21.11
C ALA A 385 -23.39 -8.12 -19.75
N ALA A 386 -24.30 -7.88 -18.81
CA ALA A 386 -24.35 -8.56 -17.50
C ALA A 386 -24.48 -10.09 -17.61
N LYS A 387 -24.95 -10.59 -18.76
CA LYS A 387 -24.87 -12.00 -19.16
C LYS A 387 -24.34 -12.07 -20.59
N PRO A 388 -23.17 -12.69 -20.84
CA PRO A 388 -22.70 -12.87 -22.21
C PRO A 388 -23.63 -13.88 -22.90
N GLN A 389 -24.25 -13.48 -24.02
CA GLN A 389 -24.75 -14.47 -24.96
C GLN A 389 -23.56 -14.97 -25.76
N ILE A 390 -22.96 -16.08 -25.33
CA ILE A 390 -21.84 -16.69 -26.03
C ILE A 390 -22.38 -17.30 -27.32
N SER A 391 -22.08 -16.67 -28.46
CA SER A 391 -22.35 -17.28 -29.76
C SER A 391 -21.56 -18.57 -29.89
N THR A 392 -22.14 -19.61 -30.48
CA THR A 392 -21.43 -20.85 -30.84
C THR A 392 -20.27 -20.60 -31.82
N SER A 393 -20.21 -19.43 -32.44
CA SER A 393 -19.12 -19.00 -33.32
C SER A 393 -18.00 -18.23 -32.63
N ALA A 394 -18.10 -17.95 -31.32
CA ALA A 394 -17.10 -17.17 -30.60
C ALA A 394 -15.81 -17.97 -30.36
N PHE A 395 -14.66 -17.35 -30.58
CA PHE A 395 -13.37 -17.97 -30.27
C PHE A 395 -13.09 -17.92 -28.76
N LEU A 396 -12.40 -18.93 -28.22
CA LEU A 396 -12.06 -19.01 -26.80
C LEU A 396 -11.32 -17.76 -26.29
N SER A 397 -10.38 -17.23 -27.10
CA SER A 397 -9.66 -16.00 -26.77
C SER A 397 -10.61 -14.81 -26.56
N GLN A 398 -11.68 -14.69 -27.35
CA GLN A 398 -12.68 -13.62 -27.21
C GLN A 398 -13.51 -13.79 -25.94
N VAL A 399 -13.89 -15.04 -25.61
CA VAL A 399 -14.62 -15.34 -24.37
C VAL A 399 -13.77 -14.94 -23.16
N ILE A 400 -12.52 -15.41 -23.10
CA ILE A 400 -11.60 -15.11 -22.00
C ILE A 400 -11.39 -13.59 -21.83
N GLN A 401 -11.19 -12.87 -22.94
CA GLN A 401 -11.04 -11.40 -22.91
C GLN A 401 -12.28 -10.68 -22.36
N SER A 402 -13.48 -11.24 -22.57
CA SER A 402 -14.72 -10.67 -22.04
C SER A 402 -14.94 -10.96 -20.55
N GLU A 403 -14.33 -12.02 -20.01
CA GLU A 403 -14.47 -12.39 -18.59
C GLU A 403 -13.46 -11.65 -17.69
N PHE A 404 -12.27 -11.28 -18.19
CA PHE A 404 -11.25 -10.61 -17.36
C PHE A 404 -11.75 -9.32 -16.67
N PRO A 405 -12.47 -8.41 -17.36
CA PRO A 405 -13.10 -7.26 -16.71
C PRO A 405 -14.06 -7.65 -15.58
N ARG A 406 -14.87 -8.69 -15.78
CA ARG A 406 -15.85 -9.16 -14.77
C ARG A 406 -15.18 -9.68 -13.53
N ILE A 407 -14.12 -10.49 -13.70
CA ILE A 407 -13.33 -10.98 -12.56
C ILE A 407 -12.69 -9.80 -11.84
N CYS A 408 -12.20 -8.79 -12.57
CA CYS A 408 -11.64 -7.58 -11.98
C CYS A 408 -12.68 -6.81 -11.15
N PHE A 409 -13.89 -6.61 -11.68
CA PHE A 409 -15.00 -5.98 -10.95
C PHE A 409 -15.40 -6.78 -9.71
N GLN A 410 -15.52 -8.11 -9.82
CA GLN A 410 -15.82 -8.98 -8.69
C GLN A 410 -14.76 -8.87 -7.59
N CYS A 411 -13.48 -8.86 -7.95
CA CYS A 411 -12.40 -8.68 -6.98
C CYS A 411 -12.48 -7.31 -6.28
N ALA A 412 -12.80 -6.24 -7.02
CA ALA A 412 -12.97 -4.91 -6.47
C ALA A 412 -14.16 -4.82 -5.51
N HIS A 413 -15.31 -5.39 -5.87
CA HIS A 413 -16.48 -5.45 -4.98
C HIS A 413 -16.20 -6.27 -3.73
N GLU A 414 -15.63 -7.47 -3.86
CA GLU A 414 -15.31 -8.30 -2.70
C GLU A 414 -14.34 -7.57 -1.75
N LEU A 415 -13.35 -6.87 -2.29
CA LEU A 415 -12.43 -6.06 -1.48
C LEU A 415 -13.20 -4.96 -0.72
N ILE A 416 -14.08 -4.21 -1.39
CA ILE A 416 -14.90 -3.18 -0.72
C ILE A 416 -15.86 -3.78 0.33
N ASP A 417 -16.44 -4.94 0.06
CA ASP A 417 -17.31 -5.64 1.00
C ASP A 417 -16.54 -6.09 2.25
N LEU A 418 -15.29 -6.57 2.09
CA LEU A 418 -14.41 -6.91 3.20
C LEU A 418 -14.14 -5.70 4.10
N PHE A 419 -13.82 -4.54 3.52
CA PHE A 419 -13.63 -3.31 4.31
C PHE A 419 -14.94 -2.87 4.98
N THR A 420 -16.06 -2.90 4.26
CA THR A 420 -17.37 -2.51 4.79
C THR A 420 -17.78 -3.36 5.99
N ALA A 421 -17.49 -4.65 5.95
CA ALA A 421 -17.88 -5.59 7.01
C ALA A 421 -16.92 -5.60 8.22
N ARG A 422 -15.69 -5.09 8.07
CA ARG A 422 -14.59 -5.37 9.03
C ARG A 422 -13.88 -4.11 9.54
N LEU A 423 -14.15 -2.94 8.95
CA LEU A 423 -13.66 -1.67 9.47
C LEU A 423 -14.40 -1.31 10.75
N ASP A 424 -13.66 -1.08 11.83
CA ASP A 424 -14.20 -0.52 13.05
C ASP A 424 -14.22 1.02 12.95
N PRO A 425 -15.41 1.64 12.93
CA PRO A 425 -15.57 3.09 12.78
C PRO A 425 -15.24 3.89 14.05
N GLU A 426 -14.93 3.26 15.19
CA GLU A 426 -14.48 4.01 16.38
C GLU A 426 -12.95 4.09 16.40
N SER A 427 -12.29 2.95 16.21
CA SER A 427 -10.84 2.87 16.25
C SER A 427 -10.16 3.24 14.92
N MET A 428 -10.90 3.28 13.81
CA MET A 428 -10.37 3.31 12.43
C MET A 428 -9.45 2.13 12.12
N THR A 429 -9.69 1.00 12.77
CA THR A 429 -8.89 -0.24 12.62
C THR A 429 -9.79 -1.46 12.34
N GLY A 430 -9.45 -2.62 12.90
CA GLY A 430 -10.09 -3.90 12.66
C GLY A 430 -9.06 -4.96 12.26
N PRO A 431 -9.50 -6.17 11.84
CA PRO A 431 -8.64 -7.20 11.27
C PRO A 431 -8.20 -6.86 9.84
N LEU A 432 -7.95 -5.58 9.59
CA LEU A 432 -7.59 -4.98 8.30
C LEU A 432 -6.09 -4.64 8.27
N PRO A 433 -5.53 -4.38 7.07
CA PRO A 433 -4.19 -3.81 6.94
C PRO A 433 -4.10 -2.46 7.65
N SER A 434 -2.88 -1.94 7.83
CA SER A 434 -2.69 -0.56 8.27
C SER A 434 -3.45 0.42 7.36
N TRP A 435 -3.84 1.57 7.92
CA TRP A 435 -4.72 2.52 7.20
C TRP A 435 -4.11 2.98 5.87
N TRP A 436 -2.78 3.11 5.76
CA TRP A 436 -2.13 3.58 4.54
C TRP A 436 -2.19 2.56 3.39
N TYR A 437 -2.14 1.25 3.68
CA TYR A 437 -2.46 0.21 2.70
C TYR A 437 -3.96 0.19 2.38
N SER A 438 -4.79 0.36 3.41
CA SER A 438 -6.25 0.34 3.27
C SER A 438 -6.75 1.42 2.31
N VAL A 439 -6.27 2.66 2.45
CA VAL A 439 -6.58 3.76 1.53
C VAL A 439 -6.17 3.42 0.09
N LEU A 440 -4.96 2.87 -0.13
CA LEU A 440 -4.52 2.44 -1.46
C LEU A 440 -5.44 1.38 -2.07
N TYR A 441 -5.78 0.34 -1.30
CA TYR A 441 -6.58 -0.79 -1.78
C TYR A 441 -8.02 -0.39 -2.10
N VAL A 442 -8.62 0.44 -1.24
CA VAL A 442 -9.96 0.99 -1.45
C VAL A 442 -9.96 1.94 -2.64
N TYR A 443 -8.99 2.84 -2.75
CA TYR A 443 -8.87 3.74 -3.91
C TYR A 443 -8.72 2.96 -5.22
N THR A 444 -7.82 1.97 -5.25
CA THR A 444 -7.61 1.12 -6.44
C THR A 444 -8.91 0.42 -6.85
N SER A 445 -9.65 -0.15 -5.89
CA SER A 445 -10.92 -0.82 -6.15
C SER A 445 -12.03 0.15 -6.58
N ALA A 446 -12.09 1.33 -5.97
CA ALA A 446 -13.04 2.38 -6.33
C ALA A 446 -12.85 2.86 -7.77
N THR A 447 -11.61 2.99 -8.27
CA THR A 447 -11.36 3.34 -9.68
C THR A 447 -11.90 2.27 -10.64
N VAL A 448 -11.79 0.99 -10.28
CA VAL A 448 -12.30 -0.13 -11.08
C VAL A 448 -13.83 -0.18 -11.06
N ILE A 449 -14.44 0.00 -9.89
CA ILE A 449 -15.91 0.07 -9.74
C ILE A 449 -16.48 1.28 -10.49
N LEU A 450 -15.77 2.40 -10.52
CA LEU A 450 -16.19 3.57 -11.29
C LEU A 450 -16.22 3.29 -12.79
N VAL A 451 -15.25 2.52 -13.31
CA VAL A 451 -15.28 2.04 -14.69
C VAL A 451 -16.49 1.13 -14.92
N GLU A 452 -16.80 0.20 -14.00
CA GLU A 452 -18.00 -0.64 -14.11
C GLU A 452 -19.27 0.22 -14.17
N ARG A 453 -19.39 1.20 -13.27
CA ARG A 453 -20.53 2.13 -13.22
C ARG A 453 -20.71 2.89 -14.53
N PHE A 454 -19.61 3.40 -15.10
CA PHE A 454 -19.63 4.05 -16.41
C PHE A 454 -20.16 3.12 -17.52
N LEU A 455 -19.77 1.85 -17.50
CA LEU A 455 -20.28 0.84 -18.44
C LEU A 455 -21.75 0.51 -18.20
N GLU A 456 -22.20 0.40 -16.95
CA GLU A 456 -23.61 0.18 -16.62
C GLU A 456 -24.51 1.34 -17.10
N THR A 457 -24.05 2.58 -16.94
CA THR A 457 -24.76 3.78 -17.45
C THR A 457 -24.86 3.78 -18.97
N LYS A 458 -23.78 3.43 -19.69
CA LYS A 458 -23.83 3.26 -21.16
C LYS A 458 -24.86 2.23 -21.62
N ASN A 459 -25.17 1.24 -20.77
CA ASN A 459 -26.09 0.16 -21.09
C ASN A 459 -27.50 0.39 -20.54
N ASN A 460 -27.79 1.59 -20.04
CA ASN A 460 -29.08 1.97 -19.44
C ASN A 460 -29.53 1.01 -18.32
N ILE A 461 -28.58 0.50 -17.53
CA ILE A 461 -28.91 -0.33 -16.36
C ILE A 461 -29.50 0.59 -15.28
N PRO A 462 -30.71 0.32 -14.75
CA PRO A 462 -31.30 1.16 -13.71
C PRO A 462 -30.44 1.20 -12.45
N GLU A 463 -30.31 2.39 -11.85
CA GLU A 463 -29.50 2.61 -10.64
C GLU A 463 -29.87 1.67 -9.49
N GLN A 464 -31.15 1.33 -9.33
CA GLN A 464 -31.62 0.43 -8.27
C GLN A 464 -31.08 -1.00 -8.41
N ARG A 465 -30.61 -1.37 -9.61
CA ARG A 465 -30.04 -2.70 -9.91
C ARG A 465 -28.51 -2.65 -10.06
N SER A 466 -27.91 -1.48 -9.95
CA SER A 466 -26.47 -1.27 -10.12
C SER A 466 -25.71 -1.79 -8.90
N ASN A 467 -24.94 -2.86 -9.10
CA ASN A 467 -23.96 -3.30 -8.10
C ASN A 467 -22.82 -2.29 -7.99
N ALA A 468 -22.40 -1.72 -9.13
CA ALA A 468 -21.32 -0.74 -9.19
C ALA A 468 -21.62 0.51 -8.34
N LEU A 469 -22.84 1.05 -8.39
CA LEU A 469 -23.24 2.20 -7.58
C LEU A 469 -23.21 1.90 -6.08
N ARG A 470 -23.64 0.69 -5.68
CA ARG A 470 -23.58 0.27 -4.26
C ARG A 470 -22.13 0.14 -3.79
N GLY A 471 -21.28 -0.53 -4.58
CA GLY A 471 -19.85 -0.65 -4.29
C GLY A 471 -19.15 0.71 -4.24
N TRP A 472 -19.48 1.62 -5.16
CA TRP A 472 -18.97 2.99 -5.17
C TRP A 472 -19.31 3.74 -3.88
N ASN A 473 -20.59 3.75 -3.49
CA ASN A 473 -21.04 4.41 -2.27
C ASN A 473 -20.42 3.79 -1.01
N ALA A 474 -20.17 2.48 -1.00
CA ALA A 474 -19.43 1.84 0.09
C ALA A 474 -17.95 2.29 0.13
N ALA A 475 -17.27 2.31 -1.02
CA ALA A 475 -15.88 2.76 -1.12
C ALA A 475 -15.70 4.23 -0.68
N VAL A 476 -16.60 5.12 -1.10
CA VAL A 476 -16.62 6.53 -0.68
C VAL A 476 -16.77 6.64 0.83
N ARG A 477 -17.72 5.91 1.45
CA ARG A 477 -17.92 5.92 2.92
C ARG A 477 -16.69 5.42 3.69
N ILE A 478 -16.01 4.39 3.17
CA ILE A 478 -14.77 3.88 3.77
C ILE A 478 -13.67 4.95 3.72
N LEU A 479 -13.47 5.60 2.56
CA LEU A 479 -12.48 6.68 2.42
C LEU A 479 -12.82 7.90 3.27
N GLN A 480 -14.11 8.25 3.41
CA GLN A 480 -14.58 9.31 4.32
C GLN A 480 -14.29 8.98 5.79
N SER A 481 -14.35 7.71 6.16
CA SER A 481 -13.96 7.28 7.51
C SER A 481 -12.46 7.50 7.71
N TYR A 482 -11.64 7.08 6.74
CA TYR A 482 -10.19 7.30 6.80
C TYR A 482 -9.76 8.76 6.69
N SER A 483 -10.54 9.66 6.07
CA SER A 483 -10.19 11.09 6.02
C SER A 483 -10.16 11.77 7.39
N LEU A 484 -10.76 11.15 8.41
CA LEU A 484 -10.69 11.63 9.80
C LEU A 484 -9.28 11.50 10.40
N VAL A 485 -8.44 10.61 9.86
CA VAL A 485 -7.10 10.30 10.39
C VAL A 485 -5.99 10.41 9.34
N ALA A 486 -6.34 10.61 8.07
CA ALA A 486 -5.39 10.59 6.96
C ALA A 486 -5.75 11.58 5.83
N ASP A 487 -4.91 12.59 5.65
CA ASP A 487 -5.03 13.60 4.57
C ASP A 487 -5.07 12.96 3.17
N SER A 488 -4.35 11.84 3.00
CA SER A 488 -4.34 11.10 1.74
C SER A 488 -5.68 10.52 1.34
N ALA A 489 -6.53 10.14 2.30
CA ALA A 489 -7.86 9.64 2.01
C ALA A 489 -8.74 10.77 1.46
N THR A 490 -8.60 11.99 2.00
CA THR A 490 -9.23 13.21 1.47
C THR A 490 -8.80 13.48 0.03
N LYS A 491 -7.49 13.42 -0.26
CA LYS A 491 -6.96 13.60 -1.62
C LYS A 491 -7.50 12.53 -2.60
N CYS A 492 -7.62 11.28 -2.13
CA CYS A 492 -8.21 10.18 -2.91
C CYS A 492 -9.69 10.43 -3.23
N LEU A 493 -10.48 10.92 -2.28
CA LEU A 493 -11.89 11.27 -2.49
C LEU A 493 -12.06 12.34 -3.57
N ILE A 494 -11.35 13.46 -3.44
CA ILE A 494 -11.40 14.56 -4.40
C ILE A 494 -11.07 14.07 -5.82
N THR A 495 -10.03 13.22 -5.93
CA THR A 495 -9.61 12.67 -7.23
C THR A 495 -10.64 11.72 -7.83
N LEU A 496 -11.26 10.88 -7.00
CA LEU A 496 -12.33 9.97 -7.42
C LEU A 496 -13.58 10.73 -7.87
N GLU A 497 -13.96 11.78 -7.17
CA GLU A 497 -15.10 12.64 -7.53
C GLU A 497 -14.87 13.36 -8.86
N ALA A 498 -13.70 13.99 -9.04
CA ALA A 498 -13.33 14.64 -10.30
C ALA A 498 -13.28 13.65 -11.49
N LEU A 499 -12.80 12.41 -11.25
CA LEU A 499 -12.82 11.34 -12.25
C LEU A 499 -14.26 10.94 -12.60
N SER A 500 -15.13 10.81 -11.61
CA SER A 500 -16.55 10.51 -11.80
C SER A 500 -17.22 11.61 -12.64
N GLU A 501 -17.04 12.88 -12.28
CA GLU A 501 -17.57 14.01 -13.05
C GLU A 501 -17.09 14.00 -14.50
N THR A 502 -15.81 13.70 -14.74
CA THR A 502 -15.28 13.60 -16.11
C THR A 502 -15.95 12.49 -16.92
N LEU A 503 -16.25 11.35 -16.30
CA LEU A 503 -16.85 10.20 -16.97
C LEU A 503 -18.35 10.40 -17.28
N PHE A 504 -19.08 11.12 -16.41
CA PHE A 504 -20.53 11.30 -16.55
C PHE A 504 -20.93 12.67 -17.11
N GLY A 505 -20.07 13.70 -17.01
CA GLY A 505 -20.36 15.06 -17.47
C GLY A 505 -20.50 15.20 -18.99
N GLY A 506 -19.91 14.29 -19.76
CA GLY A 506 -20.07 14.26 -21.22
C GLY A 506 -21.47 13.85 -21.71
N GLN A 507 -22.38 13.41 -20.82
CA GLN A 507 -23.74 13.00 -21.18
C GLN A 507 -24.78 14.13 -21.11
N GLN A 508 -24.43 15.33 -20.64
CA GLN A 508 -25.33 16.50 -20.55
C GLN A 508 -25.30 17.43 -21.78
N GLY A 509 -24.73 16.99 -22.90
CA GLY A 509 -24.61 17.81 -24.12
C GLY A 509 -25.89 18.00 -24.93
N ASP A 510 -26.94 17.21 -24.71
CA ASP A 510 -28.21 17.33 -25.43
C ASP A 510 -29.39 17.18 -24.48
N THR A 511 -29.64 18.18 -23.63
CA THR A 511 -30.98 18.74 -23.36
C THR A 511 -30.97 19.70 -22.16
N VAL A 512 -31.32 20.95 -22.47
CA VAL A 512 -31.97 21.94 -21.59
C VAL A 512 -31.08 22.72 -20.61
N THR A 513 -31.14 24.03 -20.83
CA THR A 513 -30.60 25.18 -20.10
C THR A 513 -30.96 25.26 -18.62
N GLY A 514 -29.96 25.59 -17.81
CA GLY A 514 -30.08 26.54 -16.69
C GLY A 514 -30.39 25.99 -15.30
N SER A 515 -29.57 26.41 -14.32
CA SER A 515 -29.79 26.42 -12.87
C SER A 515 -29.17 25.30 -12.00
N GLU A 516 -28.75 24.14 -12.51
CA GLU A 516 -28.21 23.07 -11.65
C GLU A 516 -26.72 23.23 -11.27
N GLY A 517 -25.89 23.88 -12.10
CA GLY A 517 -24.47 24.09 -11.82
C GLY A 517 -24.18 24.95 -10.58
N ALA A 518 -25.03 25.96 -10.33
CA ALA A 518 -24.91 26.83 -9.16
C ALA A 518 -25.27 26.13 -7.84
N HIS A 519 -26.07 25.05 -7.90
CA HIS A 519 -26.44 24.26 -6.72
C HIS A 519 -25.33 23.29 -6.29
N ALA A 520 -24.52 22.78 -7.23
CA ALA A 520 -23.37 21.93 -6.93
C ALA A 520 -22.23 22.75 -6.28
N GLU A 521 -21.93 23.92 -6.83
CA GLU A 521 -20.92 24.85 -6.32
C GLU A 521 -21.22 25.33 -4.89
N ALA A 522 -22.49 25.63 -4.59
CA ALA A 522 -22.95 25.93 -3.23
C ALA A 522 -22.85 24.73 -2.28
N ARG A 523 -23.02 23.50 -2.80
CA ARG A 523 -22.89 22.25 -2.02
C ARG A 523 -21.44 21.99 -1.62
N TYR A 524 -20.50 22.18 -2.54
CA TYR A 524 -19.05 22.04 -2.30
C TYR A 524 -18.54 23.08 -1.31
N ARG A 525 -19.00 24.34 -1.45
CA ARG A 525 -18.64 25.41 -0.53
C ARG A 525 -19.21 25.16 0.88
N ASN A 526 -20.45 24.68 0.98
CA ASN A 526 -21.06 24.35 2.27
C ASN A 526 -20.46 23.11 2.93
N LEU A 527 -20.12 22.06 2.18
CA LEU A 527 -19.44 20.87 2.72
C LEU A 527 -18.03 21.21 3.19
N PHE A 528 -17.29 22.00 2.43
CA PHE A 528 -15.97 22.53 2.82
C PHE A 528 -16.05 23.46 4.04
N LEU A 529 -17.08 24.32 4.11
CA LEU A 529 -17.34 25.19 5.27
C LEU A 529 -17.78 24.41 6.52
N GLU A 530 -18.59 23.36 6.38
CA GLU A 530 -18.95 22.47 7.48
C GLU A 530 -17.73 21.68 7.98
N MET A 531 -16.87 21.19 7.08
CA MET A 531 -15.64 20.50 7.43
C MET A 531 -14.60 21.42 8.10
N THR A 532 -14.48 22.68 7.66
CA THR A 532 -13.58 23.67 8.29
C THR A 532 -14.13 24.19 9.63
N GLN A 533 -15.44 24.29 9.80
CA GLN A 533 -16.07 24.61 11.09
C GLN A 533 -15.92 23.48 12.12
N LEU A 534 -15.91 22.21 11.69
CA LEU A 534 -15.61 21.05 12.53
C LEU A 534 -14.13 20.99 12.97
N LEU A 535 -13.22 21.59 12.19
CA LEU A 535 -11.78 21.62 12.44
C LEU A 535 -11.29 22.83 13.27
N GLY A 536 -12.17 23.79 13.61
CA GLY A 536 -11.84 24.88 14.54
C GLY A 536 -10.79 25.89 14.08
N GLU A 537 -10.29 25.81 12.85
CA GLU A 537 -9.28 26.73 12.33
C GLU A 537 -9.91 27.92 11.60
N LYS A 538 -9.69 29.13 12.15
CA LYS A 538 -9.90 30.39 11.42
C LYS A 538 -8.70 30.63 10.50
N THR A 539 -8.74 30.15 9.27
CA THR A 539 -7.80 30.56 8.23
C THR A 539 -8.52 31.43 7.20
N THR A 540 -8.10 32.70 7.12
CA THR A 540 -8.53 33.63 6.08
C THR A 540 -7.88 33.23 4.75
N VAL A 541 -8.68 32.74 3.81
CA VAL A 541 -8.24 32.35 2.45
C VAL A 541 -8.46 33.53 1.49
N PRO A 542 -7.43 34.01 0.74
CA PRO A 542 -7.64 34.89 -0.42
C PRO A 542 -8.26 34.10 -1.58
N PRO A 543 -8.91 34.75 -2.57
CA PRO A 543 -9.89 34.11 -3.44
C PRO A 543 -9.27 33.01 -4.30
N PHE A 544 -9.96 31.87 -4.32
CA PHE A 544 -9.79 30.76 -5.26
C PHE A 544 -9.99 31.28 -6.69
N ASP A 545 -8.98 31.14 -7.54
CA ASP A 545 -9.07 31.43 -8.98
C ASP A 545 -8.93 30.12 -9.77
N PHE A 546 -9.87 29.87 -10.68
CA PHE A 546 -10.04 28.59 -11.38
C PHE A 546 -9.31 28.56 -12.75
N ASP A 547 -8.51 29.58 -13.05
CA ASP A 547 -7.91 29.80 -14.37
C ASP A 547 -6.54 29.12 -14.62
N ASP A 548 -5.98 28.36 -13.66
CA ASP A 548 -4.68 27.69 -13.84
C ASP A 548 -4.73 26.34 -14.59
N PHE A 549 -5.89 25.92 -15.12
CA PHE A 549 -6.02 24.67 -15.90
C PHE A 549 -5.88 24.82 -17.43
N LEU A 550 -5.37 25.95 -17.92
CA LEU A 550 -5.14 26.20 -19.35
C LEU A 550 -3.67 26.01 -19.78
N TRP A 551 -3.14 24.79 -19.71
CA TRP A 551 -1.91 24.42 -20.44
C TRP A 551 -1.97 23.01 -21.06
N LEU A 552 -3.09 22.69 -21.71
CA LEU A 552 -3.17 21.58 -22.68
C LEU A 552 -2.93 22.11 -24.10
N GLY A 553 -1.68 21.96 -24.54
CA GLY A 553 -1.27 21.76 -25.93
C GLY A 553 -0.43 20.49 -26.00
#